data_AF-A0A955MUL7-F1
#
_entry.id   AF-A0A955MUL7-F1
#
_cell.length_a   1.000
_cell.length_b   1.000
_cell.length_c   1.000
_cell.angle_alpha   90.00
_cell.angle_beta   90.00
_cell.angle_gamma   90.00
#
_symmetry.space_group_name_H-M   'P 1'
#
loop_
_entity.id
_entity.type
_entity.pdbx_description
1 polymer ?
#
loop_
_entity_poly.entity_id
_entity_poly.type
_entity_poly.pdbx_seq_one_letter_code
_entity_poly.pdbx_strand_id
1 'polypeptide(L)'
;MIPITKPIVGEEEVAAAAEALRSGWVSQGPAVARFEQAFAATVGAEYACAVSSCTTALHLALLAIGVRPGDEVITVSHSFIATANSIRYCGAIPVFVDIQPDTYNLDPTLIEAVLSERTRSMVACDSPWRAAVTSSGV
;
A
#
# COMPACT_ATOMS: atom_id res chain seq x y z
N MET A 1 -32.86 -0.65 -5.14
CA MET A 1 -31.51 -0.18 -5.51
C MET A 1 -30.50 -1.09 -4.85
N ILE A 2 -29.57 -1.68 -5.59
CA ILE A 2 -28.52 -2.57 -5.06
C ILE A 2 -27.21 -1.77 -5.02
N PRO A 3 -26.56 -1.59 -3.85
CA PRO A 3 -25.31 -0.82 -3.76
C PRO A 3 -24.13 -1.62 -4.32
N ILE A 4 -23.14 -0.92 -4.90
CA ILE A 4 -21.90 -1.54 -5.41
C ILE A 4 -21.04 -2.06 -4.24
N THR A 5 -20.97 -1.30 -3.14
CA THR A 5 -20.24 -1.67 -1.93
C THR A 5 -21.05 -1.27 -0.70
N LYS A 6 -21.17 -2.18 0.27
CA LYS A 6 -21.74 -1.90 1.59
C LYS A 6 -20.84 -2.53 2.66
N PRO A 7 -20.21 -1.74 3.55
CA PRO A 7 -19.42 -2.29 4.65
C PRO A 7 -20.27 -3.19 5.55
N ILE A 8 -19.68 -4.27 6.03
CA ILE A 8 -20.26 -5.12 7.07
C ILE A 8 -19.80 -4.54 8.40
N VAL A 9 -20.74 -4.03 9.19
CA VAL A 9 -20.50 -3.47 10.51
C VAL A 9 -21.54 -4.08 11.44
N GLY A 10 -21.07 -4.82 12.44
CA GLY A 10 -21.89 -5.47 13.46
C GLY A 10 -21.72 -4.82 14.83
N GLU A 11 -22.24 -5.50 15.85
CA GLU A 11 -22.18 -5.02 17.24
C GLU A 11 -20.73 -4.97 17.77
N GLU A 12 -19.86 -5.86 17.28
CA GLU A 12 -18.45 -5.92 17.68
C GLU A 12 -17.70 -4.64 17.30
N GLU A 13 -17.87 -4.15 16.06
CA GLU A 13 -17.27 -2.89 15.61
C GLU A 13 -17.82 -1.69 16.39
N VAL A 14 -19.13 -1.68 16.65
CA VAL A 14 -19.80 -0.61 17.41
C VAL A 14 -19.29 -0.56 18.84
N ALA A 15 -19.19 -1.72 19.51
CA ALA A 15 -18.67 -1.82 20.86
C ALA A 15 -17.21 -1.39 20.94
N ALA A 16 -16.37 -1.80 19.99
CA ALA A 16 -14.96 -1.40 19.92
C ALA A 16 -14.80 0.13 19.75
N ALA A 17 -15.60 0.74 18.88
CA ALA A 17 -15.60 2.19 18.70
C ALA A 17 -16.08 2.93 19.96
N ALA A 18 -17.15 2.43 20.60
CA ALA A 18 -17.66 3.01 21.84
C ALA A 18 -16.65 2.92 22.99
N GLU A 19 -15.91 1.83 23.10
CA GLU A 19 -14.86 1.66 24.09
C GLU A 19 -13.72 2.67 23.90
N ALA A 20 -13.26 2.87 22.66
CA ALA A 20 -12.25 3.88 22.36
C ALA A 20 -12.73 5.29 22.77
N LEU A 21 -13.98 5.64 22.47
CA LEU A 21 -14.58 6.92 22.87
C LEU A 21 -14.69 7.08 24.39
N ARG A 22 -15.17 6.05 25.10
CA ARG A 22 -15.32 6.07 26.56
C ARG A 22 -13.99 6.13 27.31
N SER A 23 -12.93 5.58 26.73
CA SER A 23 -11.58 5.62 27.31
C SER A 23 -10.98 7.03 27.36
N GLY A 24 -11.53 7.98 26.59
CA GLY A 24 -10.95 9.31 26.39
C GLY A 24 -9.75 9.35 25.44
N TRP A 25 -9.27 8.19 24.98
CA TRP A 25 -8.12 8.06 24.10
C TRP A 25 -8.54 7.88 22.63
N VAL A 26 -8.98 8.96 22.00
CA VAL A 26 -9.64 8.95 20.68
C VAL A 26 -8.71 9.04 19.47
N SER A 27 -7.41 9.23 19.69
CA SER A 27 -6.40 9.31 18.64
C SER A 27 -5.44 8.10 18.71
N GLN A 28 -4.13 8.31 18.57
CA GLN A 28 -3.16 7.22 18.68
C GLN A 28 -3.05 6.76 20.13
N GLY A 29 -3.41 5.51 20.40
CA GLY A 29 -3.53 4.97 21.75
C GLY A 29 -3.44 3.45 21.85
N PRO A 30 -3.83 2.89 23.01
CA PRO A 30 -3.71 1.45 23.27
C PRO A 30 -4.44 0.57 22.25
N ALA A 31 -5.57 1.03 21.71
CA ALA A 31 -6.30 0.33 20.66
C ALA A 31 -5.48 0.20 19.36
N VAL A 32 -4.76 1.26 18.98
CA VAL A 32 -3.87 1.26 17.81
C VAL A 32 -2.69 0.33 18.03
N ALA A 33 -2.04 0.39 19.19
CA ALA A 33 -0.92 -0.50 19.51
C ALA A 33 -1.31 -1.99 19.46
N ARG A 34 -2.50 -2.34 19.98
CA ARG A 34 -3.04 -3.71 19.87
C ARG A 34 -3.30 -4.10 18.42
N PHE A 35 -3.84 -3.18 17.61
CA PHE A 35 -4.06 -3.42 16.18
C PHE A 35 -2.74 -3.66 15.44
N GLU A 36 -1.71 -2.84 15.69
CA GLU A 36 -0.39 -3.00 15.07
C GLU A 36 0.22 -4.37 15.41
N GLN A 37 0.18 -4.78 16.68
CA GLN A 37 0.68 -6.09 17.10
C GLN A 37 -0.08 -7.25 16.44
N ALA A 38 -1.41 -7.18 16.42
CA ALA A 38 -2.25 -8.20 15.80
C ALA A 38 -2.03 -8.26 14.28
N PHE A 39 -1.90 -7.10 13.63
CA PHE A 39 -1.69 -7.00 12.19
C PHE A 39 -0.31 -7.54 11.80
N ALA A 40 0.76 -7.17 12.52
CA ALA A 40 2.11 -7.70 12.30
C ALA A 40 2.12 -9.23 12.38
N ALA A 41 1.47 -9.80 13.40
CA ALA A 41 1.33 -11.25 13.53
C ALA A 41 0.52 -11.88 12.38
N THR A 42 -0.52 -11.21 11.90
CA THR A 42 -1.38 -11.70 10.80
C THR A 42 -0.63 -11.75 9.47
N VAL A 43 0.18 -10.74 9.17
CA VAL A 43 0.94 -10.67 7.91
C VAL A 43 2.32 -11.32 8.00
N GLY A 44 2.73 -11.78 9.19
CA GLY A 44 4.06 -12.39 9.42
C GLY A 44 5.21 -11.39 9.39
N ALA A 45 4.96 -10.11 9.64
CA ALA A 45 5.99 -9.08 9.70
C ALA A 45 6.52 -8.91 11.13
N GLU A 46 7.78 -8.49 11.28
CA GLU A 46 8.37 -8.18 12.60
C GLU A 46 7.73 -6.93 13.23
N TYR A 47 7.34 -5.96 12.40
CA TYR A 47 6.72 -4.70 12.82
C TYR A 47 5.55 -4.32 11.90
N ALA A 48 4.57 -3.60 12.46
CA ALA A 48 3.52 -2.91 11.71
C ALA A 48 3.30 -1.51 12.28
N CYS A 49 2.93 -0.57 11.42
CA CYS A 49 2.64 0.81 11.78
C CYS A 49 1.29 1.22 11.18
N ALA A 50 0.34 1.59 12.04
CA ALA A 50 -0.98 2.04 11.63
C ALA A 50 -0.93 3.50 11.20
N VAL A 51 -1.51 3.78 10.04
CA VAL A 51 -1.57 5.13 9.46
C VAL A 51 -2.98 5.46 9.00
N SER A 52 -3.20 6.72 8.66
CA SER A 52 -4.53 7.23 8.28
C SER A 52 -5.06 6.69 6.96
N SER A 53 -4.20 6.24 6.04
CA SER A 53 -4.59 5.68 4.75
C SER A 53 -3.46 4.89 4.08
N CYS A 54 -3.80 4.02 3.11
CA CYS A 54 -2.81 3.34 2.29
C CYS A 54 -1.94 4.31 1.47
N THR A 55 -2.47 5.48 1.07
CA THR A 55 -1.69 6.53 0.41
C THR A 55 -0.60 7.07 1.33
N THR A 56 -0.93 7.32 2.61
CA THR A 56 0.05 7.73 3.61
C THR A 56 1.08 6.63 3.87
N ALA A 57 0.65 5.37 3.91
CA ALA A 57 1.56 4.22 4.06
C ALA A 57 2.58 4.18 2.91
N LEU A 58 2.12 4.27 1.66
CA LEU A 58 2.99 4.28 0.48
C LEU A 58 3.94 5.47 0.49
N HIS A 59 3.44 6.66 0.82
CA HIS A 59 4.28 7.86 0.91
C HIS A 59 5.39 7.70 1.96
N LEU A 60 5.07 7.22 3.16
CA LEU A 60 6.07 7.00 4.21
C LEU A 60 7.04 5.87 3.85
N ALA A 61 6.58 4.80 3.20
CA ALA A 61 7.43 3.71 2.74
C ALA A 61 8.47 4.19 1.72
N LEU A 62 8.06 5.02 0.75
CA LEU A 62 8.96 5.61 -0.25
C LEU A 62 10.01 6.52 0.40
N LEU A 63 9.62 7.33 1.38
CA LEU A 63 10.56 8.14 2.15
C LEU A 63 11.54 7.26 2.96
N ALA A 64 11.05 6.19 3.58
CA ALA A 64 11.86 5.29 4.40
C ALA A 64 12.95 4.54 3.60
N ILE A 65 12.65 4.15 2.35
CA ILE A 65 13.65 3.53 1.45
C ILE A 65 14.58 4.57 0.76
N GLY A 66 14.37 5.86 1.06
CA GLY A 66 15.24 6.96 0.66
C GLY A 66 14.96 7.51 -0.74
N VAL A 67 13.72 7.43 -1.24
CA VAL A 67 13.31 8.11 -2.47
C VAL A 67 13.44 9.63 -2.30
N ARG A 68 14.02 10.28 -3.30
CA ARG A 68 14.30 11.72 -3.32
C ARG A 68 13.69 12.39 -4.55
N PRO A 69 13.55 13.73 -4.53
CA PRO A 69 13.16 14.47 -5.72
C PRO A 69 14.06 14.18 -6.92
N GLY A 70 13.46 13.86 -8.06
CA GLY A 70 14.18 13.51 -9.29
C GLY A 70 14.50 12.02 -9.46
N ASP A 71 14.31 11.19 -8.44
CA ASP A 71 14.40 9.73 -8.58
C ASP A 71 13.27 9.20 -9.45
N GLU A 72 13.51 8.06 -10.10
CA GLU A 72 12.50 7.31 -10.84
C GLU A 72 11.98 6.15 -9.99
N VAL A 73 10.67 6.02 -9.91
CA VAL A 73 10.00 4.90 -9.23
C VAL A 73 9.11 4.19 -10.24
N ILE A 74 9.39 2.91 -10.48
CA ILE A 74 8.61 2.12 -11.42
C ILE A 74 7.29 1.73 -10.75
N THR A 75 6.20 1.86 -11.49
CA THR A 75 4.86 1.44 -11.08
C THR A 75 4.10 0.93 -12.28
N VAL A 76 2.97 0.28 -12.03
CA VAL A 76 2.06 -0.17 -13.09
C VAL A 76 1.09 0.95 -13.50
N SER A 77 0.77 1.02 -14.79
CA SER A 77 -0.23 1.95 -15.33
C SER A 77 -1.67 1.57 -14.91
N HIS A 78 -1.92 0.28 -14.74
CA HIS A 78 -3.18 -0.30 -14.32
C HIS A 78 -3.27 -0.46 -12.79
N SER A 79 -3.39 0.66 -12.08
CA SER A 79 -3.56 0.69 -10.61
C SER A 79 -4.42 1.88 -10.18
N PHE A 80 -4.80 1.92 -8.91
CA PHE A 80 -5.40 3.10 -8.31
C PHE A 80 -4.40 4.27 -8.25
N ILE A 81 -4.88 5.49 -8.51
CA ILE A 81 -4.05 6.70 -8.64
C ILE A 81 -3.19 7.02 -7.41
N ALA A 82 -3.56 6.51 -6.22
CA ALA A 82 -2.79 6.70 -4.99
C ALA A 82 -1.32 6.28 -5.12
N THR A 83 -1.01 5.23 -5.88
CA THR A 83 0.37 4.78 -6.08
C THR A 83 1.22 5.86 -6.77
N ALA A 84 0.76 6.35 -7.92
CA ALA A 84 1.44 7.40 -8.66
C ALA A 84 1.52 8.71 -7.84
N ASN A 85 0.43 9.07 -7.15
CA ASN A 85 0.41 10.27 -6.31
C ASN A 85 1.42 10.19 -5.16
N SER A 86 1.58 9.03 -4.52
CA SER A 86 2.54 8.84 -3.44
C SER A 86 3.98 9.01 -3.90
N ILE A 87 4.30 8.56 -5.12
CA ILE A 87 5.59 8.81 -5.77
C ILE A 87 5.80 10.30 -6.00
N ARG A 88 4.78 10.99 -6.53
CA ARG A 88 4.84 12.44 -6.76
C ARG A 88 4.96 13.25 -5.47
N TYR A 89 4.37 12.81 -4.37
CA TYR A 89 4.51 13.47 -3.06
C TYR A 89 5.96 13.47 -2.55
N CYS A 90 6.75 12.47 -2.94
CA CYS A 90 8.20 12.43 -2.67
C CYS A 90 9.03 13.35 -3.60
N GLY A 91 8.40 13.97 -4.60
CA GLY A 91 9.09 14.69 -5.69
C GLY A 91 9.71 13.78 -6.76
N ALA A 92 9.45 12.48 -6.69
CA ALA A 92 9.95 11.49 -7.63
C ALA A 92 9.09 11.41 -8.91
N ILE A 93 9.60 10.71 -9.92
CA ILE A 93 9.00 10.54 -11.24
C ILE A 93 8.46 9.10 -11.34
N PRO A 94 7.13 8.91 -11.47
CA PRO A 94 6.57 7.59 -11.72
C PRO A 94 6.90 7.17 -13.15
N VAL A 95 7.53 6.02 -13.29
CA VAL A 95 7.79 5.36 -14.58
C VAL A 95 6.80 4.23 -14.72
N PHE A 96 5.93 4.32 -15.73
CA PHE A 96 4.86 3.35 -15.92
C PHE A 96 5.32 2.16 -16.75
N VAL A 97 5.03 0.96 -16.25
CA VAL A 97 5.17 -0.32 -16.96
C VAL A 97 3.78 -0.90 -17.22
N ASP A 98 3.63 -1.54 -18.37
CA ASP A 98 2.39 -2.18 -18.76
C ASP A 98 2.14 -3.50 -18.02
N ILE A 99 0.95 -4.07 -18.18
CA ILE A 99 0.51 -5.29 -17.50
C ILE A 99 0.51 -6.50 -18.41
N GLN A 100 0.57 -7.68 -17.79
CA GLN A 100 0.22 -8.92 -18.47
C GLN A 100 -1.31 -9.02 -18.58
N PRO A 101 -1.87 -9.36 -19.75
CA PRO A 101 -3.32 -9.34 -19.98
C PRO A 101 -4.10 -10.43 -19.22
N ASP A 102 -3.42 -11.47 -18.75
CA ASP A 102 -4.00 -12.63 -18.05
C ASP A 102 -4.01 -12.47 -16.52
N THR A 103 -3.05 -11.73 -15.96
CA THR A 103 -2.95 -11.49 -14.51
C THR A 103 -3.34 -10.07 -14.11
N TYR A 104 -3.29 -9.11 -15.04
CA TYR A 104 -3.37 -7.67 -14.78
C TYR A 104 -2.30 -7.14 -13.81
N ASN A 105 -1.26 -7.94 -13.54
CA ASN A 105 -0.10 -7.53 -12.77
C ASN A 105 0.96 -6.94 -13.73
N LEU A 106 1.88 -6.17 -13.16
CA LEU A 106 3.01 -5.58 -13.88
C LEU A 106 3.79 -6.66 -14.66
N ASP A 107 4.07 -6.42 -15.94
CA ASP A 107 4.83 -7.36 -16.77
C ASP A 107 6.33 -7.28 -16.45
N PRO A 108 6.92 -8.31 -15.80
CA PRO A 108 8.31 -8.27 -15.40
C PRO A 108 9.28 -8.22 -16.59
N THR A 109 8.85 -8.66 -17.78
CA THR A 109 9.68 -8.66 -18.99
C THR A 109 9.92 -7.25 -19.54
N LEU A 110 9.08 -6.29 -19.15
CA LEU A 110 9.17 -4.90 -19.57
C LEU A 110 10.00 -4.03 -18.61
N ILE A 111 10.40 -4.56 -17.44
CA ILE A 111 11.13 -3.80 -16.42
C ILE A 111 12.50 -3.35 -16.94
N GLU A 112 13.26 -4.27 -17.55
CA GLU A 112 14.64 -3.99 -17.97
C GLU A 112 14.72 -2.82 -18.96
N ALA A 113 13.71 -2.67 -19.82
CA ALA A 113 13.64 -1.60 -20.81
C ALA A 113 13.39 -0.20 -20.21
N VAL A 114 12.91 -0.12 -18.96
CA VAL A 114 12.60 1.15 -18.29
C VAL A 114 13.58 1.48 -17.17
N LEU A 115 14.54 0.60 -16.87
CA LEU A 115 15.58 0.87 -15.89
C LEU A 115 16.49 2.01 -16.37
N SER A 116 16.84 2.90 -15.44
CA SER A 116 17.81 3.96 -15.66
C SER A 116 18.70 4.12 -14.42
N GLU A 117 19.76 4.93 -14.53
CA GLU A 117 20.60 5.29 -13.38
C GLU A 117 19.82 6.03 -12.26
N ARG A 118 18.62 6.55 -12.57
CA ARG A 118 17.74 7.23 -11.61
C ARG A 118 16.72 6.30 -10.97
N THR A 119 16.60 5.06 -11.44
CA THR A 119 15.63 4.12 -10.87
C THR A 119 16.01 3.77 -9.44
N ARG A 120 15.17 4.16 -8.49
CA ARG A 120 15.42 3.97 -7.06
C ARG A 120 14.64 2.82 -6.45
N SER A 121 13.41 2.61 -6.91
CA SER A 121 12.52 1.59 -6.35
C SER A 121 11.39 1.22 -7.32
N MET A 122 10.61 0.21 -6.93
CA MET A 122 9.43 -0.23 -7.66
C MET A 122 8.26 -0.40 -6.70
N VAL A 123 7.05 -0.03 -7.14
CA VAL A 123 5.81 -0.27 -6.42
C VAL A 123 4.89 -1.12 -7.30
N ALA A 124 4.73 -2.38 -6.93
CA ALA A 124 3.77 -3.27 -7.57
C ALA A 124 2.37 -3.09 -6.98
N CYS A 125 1.34 -3.22 -7.81
CA CYS A 125 -0.05 -3.37 -7.36
C CYS A 125 -0.42 -4.84 -7.50
N ASP A 126 -0.86 -5.46 -6.41
CA ASP A 126 -1.40 -6.81 -6.43
C ASP A 126 -2.86 -6.76 -6.89
N SER A 127 -3.12 -7.26 -8.10
CA SER A 127 -4.47 -7.28 -8.65
C SER A 127 -5.28 -8.43 -8.01
N PRO A 128 -6.46 -8.15 -7.42
CA PRO A 128 -7.23 -9.15 -6.68
C PRO A 128 -7.79 -10.28 -7.56
N TRP A 129 -7.66 -10.17 -8.88
CA TRP A 129 -8.17 -11.15 -9.84
C TRP A 129 -7.27 -12.38 -10.00
N ARG A 130 -6.03 -12.33 -9.49
CA ARG A 130 -5.13 -13.47 -9.24
C ARG A 130 -3.96 -13.00 -8.38
N ALA A 131 -3.82 -13.54 -7.16
CA ALA A 131 -2.72 -13.24 -6.25
C ALA A 131 -1.38 -13.22 -7.00
N ALA A 132 -0.64 -12.12 -6.88
CA ALA A 132 0.71 -12.01 -7.40
C ALA A 132 1.57 -13.12 -6.78
N VAL A 133 1.84 -14.18 -7.56
CA VAL A 133 2.93 -15.11 -7.27
C VAL A 133 4.22 -14.39 -7.63
N THR A 134 4.64 -13.44 -6.79
CA THR A 134 6.00 -12.87 -6.85
C THR A 134 6.93 -13.81 -6.09
N SER A 135 7.19 -14.99 -6.67
CA SER A 135 8.31 -15.83 -6.27
C SER A 135 9.57 -15.36 -7.01
N SER A 136 10.33 -14.44 -6.43
CA SER A 136 11.74 -14.19 -6.77
C SER A 136 12.30 -13.22 -5.71
N GLY A 137 13.29 -13.56 -4.90
CA GLY A 137 14.44 -14.38 -5.27
C GLY A 137 15.35 -13.58 -6.21
N VAL A 138 15.72 -12.37 -5.79
CA VAL A 138 16.91 -11.62 -6.23
C VAL A 138 17.55 -11.04 -4.99
#